data_AF-A0A2V8Q3E6-F1
#
_entry.id   AF-A0A2V8Q3E6-F1
#
_cell.length_a   1.000
_cell.length_b   1.000
_cell.length_c   1.000
_cell.angle_alpha   90.00
_cell.angle_beta   90.00
_cell.angle_gamma   90.00
#
_symmetry.space_group_name_H-M   'P 1'
#
loop_
_entity.id
_entity.type
_entity.pdbx_description
1 polymer ?
#
loop_
_entity_poly.entity_id
_entity_poly.type
_entity_poly.pdbx_seq_one_letter_code
_entity_poly.pdbx_strand_id
1 'polypeptide(L)'
;MPSPTRRALLVRLFLSVSNNRFFYIRLLLFVSLGCAALWVSSDAADAQRQTAAPTTAGKIQSRGIQIQPGLQSLQQTQARITQDAGDVLFKPYTPPAGPERAPRPALPGSDVVEFSGPRKLTEAQERERELRMVPLGPVSTFTIVIVPGPGLAANPAALAAFQHAAAAWEARFNDPITVTINADLAALSPGIIGSTSSVMLQAGYSTIRNQVVSDATASADTNDNIATSLPTGAQFSAAVPVGFSLSGNIFATKANLKALGFSGLDAPPASGGFGPSDGDLTFSSNFTFDYDRSDGVSPGTIDFQTVAAHEIGHLLGFISAVDDVDFFFSSPHAIAFTPMDLYRFASASKPTTVPTFTTNGRNFVPGAIGVTSDTITNPLMSTGLDFGDGRQASHWKDDTITGILIGVMDPTLGFATIEDVNDTDVHTFDLIGYDLAPNTAPVASASPNPAVTDEDTAIEITLTGTDAEDDALTFTVTDGPDHGSLGTISTPDCSPTNTCTATVTYTPDLDYNGPDSFKFKVNDIIVDSAEATVDITVNAVPDLTISDVTQAEGNAGTSSFIFTVTKTGAGAAS
;
A
#
# COMPACT_ATOMS: atom_id res chain seq x y z
N MET A 1 -1.78 43.90 -57.37
CA MET A 1 -1.81 42.43 -57.13
C MET A 1 -0.59 41.80 -57.80
N PRO A 2 -0.06 40.68 -57.27
CA PRO A 2 1.36 40.63 -56.89
C PRO A 2 2.11 39.42 -57.53
N SER A 3 3.42 39.13 -57.38
CA SER A 3 4.39 39.32 -56.27
C SER A 3 4.11 38.42 -55.03
N PRO A 4 5.11 37.94 -54.24
CA PRO A 4 6.53 37.73 -54.58
C PRO A 4 7.22 36.49 -53.92
N THR A 5 8.46 36.22 -54.38
CA THR A 5 9.70 35.84 -53.63
C THR A 5 9.76 34.85 -52.43
N ARG A 6 10.86 34.08 -52.45
CA ARG A 6 11.78 33.70 -51.33
C ARG A 6 11.21 32.68 -50.31
N ARG A 7 12.01 31.90 -49.57
CA ARG A 7 13.49 31.86 -49.32
C ARG A 7 13.91 30.41 -49.00
N ALA A 8 15.20 30.10 -49.10
CA ALA A 8 15.73 28.80 -48.68
C ALA A 8 15.88 28.68 -47.15
N LEU A 9 15.87 27.44 -46.63
CA LEU A 9 16.66 27.09 -45.46
C LEU A 9 17.43 25.78 -45.72
N LEU A 10 18.73 25.83 -45.47
CA LEU A 10 19.68 24.73 -45.62
C LEU A 10 20.08 24.29 -44.21
N VAL A 11 19.85 23.03 -43.85
CA VAL A 11 20.51 22.40 -42.69
C VAL A 11 21.25 21.17 -43.19
N ARG A 12 22.57 21.23 -43.17
CA ARG A 12 23.44 20.07 -43.39
C ARG A 12 23.64 19.36 -42.06
N LEU A 13 23.29 18.10 -41.97
CA LEU A 13 23.87 17.21 -40.96
C LEU A 13 25.02 16.44 -41.61
N PHE A 14 26.24 16.67 -41.14
CA PHE A 14 27.40 15.86 -41.51
C PHE A 14 27.40 14.60 -40.63
N LEU A 15 27.22 13.44 -41.24
CA LEU A 15 27.56 12.16 -40.63
C LEU A 15 28.83 11.61 -41.28
N SER A 16 29.90 11.59 -40.49
CA SER A 16 31.19 11.02 -40.90
C SER A 16 31.07 9.51 -41.00
N VAL A 17 31.57 8.92 -42.10
CA VAL A 17 31.62 7.47 -42.30
C VAL A 17 33.06 7.00 -42.15
N SER A 18 33.34 6.18 -41.14
CA SER A 18 34.55 5.37 -41.07
C SER A 18 34.21 3.90 -40.81
N ASN A 19 34.03 3.17 -41.91
CA ASN A 19 34.19 1.72 -42.07
C ASN A 19 33.95 0.79 -40.85
N ASN A 20 32.90 -0.03 -40.93
CA ASN A 20 33.11 -1.40 -41.43
C ASN A 20 31.86 -1.99 -42.11
N ARG A 21 32.08 -2.92 -43.05
CA ARG A 21 31.08 -3.52 -43.96
C ARG A 21 30.32 -4.67 -43.25
N PHE A 22 29.12 -5.11 -43.66
CA PHE A 22 28.72 -5.55 -45.02
C PHE A 22 27.22 -5.43 -45.33
N PHE A 23 26.90 -5.37 -46.63
CA PHE A 23 25.55 -5.42 -47.21
C PHE A 23 25.04 -6.86 -47.35
N TYR A 24 23.71 -7.04 -47.28
CA TYR A 24 22.98 -7.87 -48.25
C TYR A 24 21.60 -7.27 -48.57
N ILE A 25 21.33 -7.04 -49.85
CA ILE A 25 20.01 -6.64 -50.37
C ILE A 25 19.40 -7.84 -51.08
N ARG A 26 18.14 -8.17 -50.76
CA ARG A 26 17.21 -8.80 -51.72
C ARG A 26 15.81 -8.21 -51.57
N LEU A 27 15.56 -7.16 -52.34
CA LEU A 27 14.22 -6.76 -52.73
C LEU A 27 13.77 -7.68 -53.88
N LEU A 28 12.66 -8.39 -53.72
CA LEU A 28 11.92 -8.94 -54.87
C LEU A 28 10.50 -8.38 -54.83
N LEU A 29 10.21 -7.51 -55.80
CA LEU A 29 8.87 -7.02 -56.08
C LEU A 29 8.35 -7.81 -57.27
N PHE A 30 7.13 -8.36 -57.19
CA PHE A 30 6.36 -8.69 -58.39
C PHE A 30 4.90 -8.27 -58.21
N VAL A 31 4.40 -7.56 -59.20
CA VAL A 31 3.03 -7.06 -59.29
C VAL A 31 2.37 -7.73 -60.48
N SER A 32 1.18 -8.29 -60.31
CA SER A 32 0.21 -8.42 -61.41
C SER A 32 -1.22 -8.62 -60.91
N LEU A 33 -2.11 -7.78 -61.43
CA LEU A 33 -3.56 -7.75 -61.25
C LEU A 33 -4.27 -9.06 -61.67
N GLY A 34 -5.51 -9.25 -61.20
CA GLY A 34 -6.59 -9.61 -62.13
C GLY A 34 -7.70 -10.57 -61.66
N CYS A 35 -8.91 -10.00 -61.47
CA CYS A 35 -10.23 -10.60 -61.73
C CYS A 35 -10.73 -11.87 -60.98
N ALA A 36 -11.60 -11.61 -59.99
CA ALA A 36 -13.01 -12.07 -59.91
C ALA A 36 -13.41 -13.54 -60.19
N ALA A 37 -14.02 -14.15 -59.18
CA ALA A 37 -15.16 -15.06 -59.35
C ALA A 37 -16.16 -14.88 -58.19
N LEU A 38 -17.46 -14.87 -58.51
CA LEU A 38 -18.60 -14.72 -57.60
C LEU A 38 -19.30 -16.08 -57.46
N TRP A 39 -19.61 -16.55 -56.24
CA TRP A 39 -20.71 -17.49 -55.98
C TRP A 39 -21.21 -17.36 -54.53
N VAL A 40 -22.44 -17.80 -54.27
CA VAL A 40 -23.30 -17.43 -53.11
C VAL A 40 -23.87 -18.69 -52.44
N SER A 41 -24.44 -18.53 -51.23
CA SER A 41 -25.22 -19.51 -50.42
C SER A 41 -24.38 -20.54 -49.65
N SER A 42 -24.79 -21.03 -48.47
CA SER A 42 -25.78 -20.64 -47.43
C SER A 42 -25.30 -21.30 -46.10
N ASP A 43 -25.82 -21.10 -44.88
CA ASP A 43 -27.17 -20.86 -44.37
C ASP A 43 -27.12 -20.14 -43.00
N ALA A 44 -28.25 -19.56 -42.59
CA ALA A 44 -28.47 -19.06 -41.23
C ALA A 44 -29.11 -20.15 -40.35
N ALA A 45 -28.71 -20.24 -39.08
CA ALA A 45 -29.30 -21.16 -38.11
C ALA A 45 -29.99 -20.41 -36.97
N ASP A 46 -31.29 -20.68 -36.86
CA ASP A 46 -32.30 -20.21 -35.91
C ASP A 46 -31.87 -19.74 -34.50
N ALA A 47 -32.40 -18.57 -34.13
CA ALA A 47 -32.58 -18.19 -32.73
C ALA A 47 -33.99 -18.62 -32.24
N GLN A 48 -34.07 -19.68 -31.43
CA GLN A 48 -35.35 -20.09 -30.84
C GLN A 48 -35.74 -19.23 -29.63
N ARG A 49 -36.83 -18.48 -29.82
CA ARG A 49 -37.60 -17.79 -28.79
C ARG A 49 -38.42 -18.83 -28.01
N GLN A 50 -38.29 -18.92 -26.68
CA GLN A 50 -39.28 -19.60 -25.83
C GLN A 50 -40.05 -18.60 -24.96
N THR A 51 -41.35 -18.84 -24.85
CA THR A 51 -42.34 -17.98 -24.20
C THR A 51 -42.80 -18.60 -22.87
N ALA A 52 -42.75 -17.83 -21.78
CA ALA A 52 -43.59 -18.06 -20.59
C ALA A 52 -45.06 -17.65 -20.92
N ALA A 53 -46.12 -17.99 -20.18
CA ALA A 53 -46.29 -18.43 -18.78
C ALA A 53 -47.71 -19.09 -18.63
N PRO A 54 -48.39 -19.12 -17.45
CA PRO A 54 -47.99 -19.54 -16.10
C PRO A 54 -48.93 -20.61 -15.47
N THR A 55 -48.50 -21.27 -14.38
CA THR A 55 -49.28 -21.94 -13.29
C THR A 55 -48.27 -22.63 -12.36
N THR A 56 -48.43 -22.84 -11.03
CA THR A 56 -49.39 -22.39 -9.99
C THR A 56 -48.63 -22.25 -8.66
N ALA A 57 -49.18 -21.57 -7.65
CA ALA A 57 -48.52 -21.24 -6.38
C ALA A 57 -48.15 -22.44 -5.48
N GLY A 58 -47.01 -22.34 -4.78
CA GLY A 58 -46.64 -23.24 -3.67
C GLY A 58 -45.25 -22.97 -3.08
N LYS A 59 -45.22 -22.40 -1.87
CA LYS A 59 -44.06 -22.13 -0.98
C LYS A 59 -43.11 -21.00 -1.39
N ILE A 60 -42.92 -20.07 -0.44
CA ILE A 60 -41.78 -19.15 -0.39
C ILE A 60 -40.58 -19.98 0.09
N GLN A 61 -39.63 -20.26 -0.79
CA GLN A 61 -38.25 -20.54 -0.41
C GLN A 61 -37.42 -19.29 -0.68
N SER A 62 -36.37 -19.09 0.12
CA SER A 62 -35.35 -18.08 -0.11
C SER A 62 -34.88 -18.13 -1.57
N ARG A 63 -35.01 -17.02 -2.30
CA ARG A 63 -34.48 -16.91 -3.66
C ARG A 63 -32.96 -16.85 -3.57
N GLY A 64 -32.32 -18.02 -3.55
CA GLY A 64 -30.86 -18.13 -3.61
C GLY A 64 -30.34 -17.39 -4.83
N ILE A 65 -29.42 -16.45 -4.59
CA ILE A 65 -28.72 -15.75 -5.65
C ILE A 65 -27.86 -16.78 -6.41
N GLN A 66 -27.92 -16.76 -7.74
CA GLN A 66 -27.13 -17.66 -8.57
C GLN A 66 -25.71 -17.11 -8.76
N ILE A 67 -24.90 -17.19 -7.70
CA ILE A 67 -23.44 -17.08 -7.81
C ILE A 67 -22.94 -18.33 -8.54
N GLN A 68 -22.11 -18.15 -9.57
CA GLN A 68 -21.57 -19.27 -10.37
C GLN A 68 -20.03 -19.28 -10.34
N PRO A 69 -19.41 -20.46 -10.41
CA PRO A 69 -18.01 -20.56 -10.80
C PRO A 69 -17.76 -19.93 -12.19
N GLY A 70 -16.50 -19.59 -12.49
CA GLY A 70 -16.08 -19.34 -13.86
C GLY A 70 -16.40 -20.53 -14.78
N LEU A 71 -17.09 -20.28 -15.90
CA LEU A 71 -17.47 -21.34 -16.86
C LEU A 71 -16.26 -21.83 -17.67
N GLN A 72 -16.29 -23.09 -18.13
CA GLN A 72 -15.09 -23.75 -18.69
C GLN A 72 -14.48 -23.11 -19.96
N SER A 73 -15.23 -22.29 -20.72
CA SER A 73 -14.64 -21.50 -21.82
C SER A 73 -13.87 -20.27 -21.34
N LEU A 74 -14.02 -19.87 -20.08
CA LEU A 74 -13.28 -18.82 -19.38
C LEU A 74 -12.12 -19.40 -18.54
N GLN A 75 -11.81 -20.70 -18.63
CA GLN A 75 -10.71 -21.29 -17.84
C GLN A 75 -9.32 -20.75 -18.25
N GLN A 76 -9.15 -20.23 -19.47
CA GLN A 76 -7.91 -19.54 -19.87
C GLN A 76 -7.84 -18.13 -19.27
N THR A 77 -8.96 -17.41 -19.24
CA THR A 77 -9.13 -16.13 -18.54
C THR A 77 -8.84 -16.28 -17.05
N GLN A 78 -9.43 -17.30 -16.43
CA GLN A 78 -9.19 -17.62 -15.03
C GLN A 78 -7.73 -18.00 -14.79
N ALA A 79 -7.11 -18.83 -15.62
CA ALA A 79 -5.72 -19.25 -15.42
C ALA A 79 -4.68 -18.10 -15.39
N ARG A 80 -4.97 -16.89 -15.91
CA ARG A 80 -4.09 -15.73 -15.76
C ARG A 80 -4.59 -14.69 -14.74
N ILE A 81 -5.90 -14.43 -14.65
CA ILE A 81 -6.46 -13.59 -13.57
C ILE A 81 -6.20 -14.19 -12.18
N THR A 82 -6.03 -15.52 -12.08
CA THR A 82 -5.69 -16.21 -10.82
C THR A 82 -4.21 -16.59 -10.70
N GLN A 83 -3.32 -16.12 -11.59
CA GLN A 83 -1.90 -16.46 -11.54
C GLN A 83 -0.96 -15.26 -11.70
N ASP A 84 -1.32 -14.24 -12.49
CA ASP A 84 -0.50 -13.04 -12.63
C ASP A 84 -1.05 -11.87 -11.80
N ALA A 85 -2.36 -11.81 -11.51
CA ALA A 85 -3.03 -10.59 -11.01
C ALA A 85 -2.56 -10.05 -9.65
N GLY A 86 -1.67 -10.77 -8.94
CA GLY A 86 -0.94 -10.28 -7.77
C GLY A 86 0.56 -10.48 -7.79
N ASP A 87 1.20 -10.68 -8.95
CA ASP A 87 2.66 -10.82 -9.01
C ASP A 87 3.39 -9.50 -8.73
N VAL A 88 3.85 -9.30 -7.49
CA VAL A 88 4.78 -8.20 -7.13
C VAL A 88 6.10 -8.39 -7.85
N LEU A 89 6.49 -7.39 -8.66
CA LEU A 89 7.72 -7.45 -9.45
C LEU A 89 8.90 -6.79 -8.73
N PHE A 90 10.05 -7.44 -8.74
CA PHE A 90 11.29 -6.88 -8.20
C PHE A 90 11.76 -5.64 -8.97
N LYS A 91 12.21 -4.62 -8.23
CA LYS A 91 12.75 -3.34 -8.71
C LYS A 91 14.29 -3.38 -8.81
N PRO A 92 14.89 -3.72 -9.97
CA PRO A 92 16.35 -3.79 -10.09
C PRO A 92 16.99 -2.40 -10.00
N TYR A 93 17.74 -2.17 -8.92
CA TYR A 93 18.55 -0.96 -8.76
C TYR A 93 19.80 -1.00 -9.66
N THR A 94 20.03 0.07 -10.43
CA THR A 94 21.33 0.35 -11.06
C THR A 94 22.02 1.49 -10.30
N PRO A 95 23.08 1.21 -9.51
CA PRO A 95 23.80 2.26 -8.80
C PRO A 95 24.50 3.22 -9.79
N PRO A 96 24.49 4.55 -9.54
CA PRO A 96 25.50 5.42 -10.12
C PRO A 96 26.88 5.03 -9.56
N ALA A 97 27.86 4.81 -10.45
CA ALA A 97 29.16 4.28 -10.07
C ALA A 97 29.97 5.23 -9.16
N GLY A 98 30.04 4.91 -7.87
CA GLY A 98 30.88 5.56 -6.85
C GLY A 98 31.92 4.60 -6.25
N PRO A 99 33.05 5.10 -5.72
CA PRO A 99 34.19 4.25 -5.39
C PRO A 99 34.00 3.44 -4.10
N GLU A 100 34.31 2.16 -4.22
CA GLU A 100 34.22 1.12 -3.18
C GLU A 100 35.09 1.42 -1.95
N ARG A 101 34.54 1.23 -0.74
CA ARG A 101 35.26 1.38 0.54
C ARG A 101 35.36 0.03 1.24
N ALA A 102 36.58 -0.42 1.52
CA ALA A 102 36.84 -1.78 2.00
C ALA A 102 36.28 -2.06 3.42
N PRO A 103 35.82 -3.30 3.70
CA PRO A 103 35.28 -3.69 4.99
C PRO A 103 36.35 -3.89 6.08
N ARG A 104 35.96 -3.76 7.36
CA ARG A 104 36.79 -4.10 8.53
C ARG A 104 36.53 -5.55 9.01
N PRO A 105 37.47 -6.17 9.76
CA PRO A 105 37.39 -7.59 10.11
C PRO A 105 36.55 -7.87 11.36
N ALA A 106 35.95 -9.06 11.42
CA ALA A 106 35.24 -9.59 12.58
C ALA A 106 36.19 -10.10 13.69
N LEU A 107 35.66 -10.28 14.90
CA LEU A 107 36.31 -10.95 16.03
C LEU A 107 35.53 -12.22 16.46
N PRO A 108 36.21 -13.25 17.01
CA PRO A 108 35.61 -14.58 17.23
C PRO A 108 35.36 -14.92 18.71
N GLY A 109 34.53 -15.93 18.98
CA GLY A 109 34.56 -16.66 20.25
C GLY A 109 33.21 -17.23 20.70
N SER A 110 32.99 -18.52 20.47
CA SER A 110 31.92 -19.32 21.09
C SER A 110 32.26 -19.72 22.52
N ASP A 111 31.26 -19.91 23.39
CA ASP A 111 31.36 -20.88 24.48
C ASP A 111 30.00 -21.55 24.78
N VAL A 112 30.04 -22.81 25.21
CA VAL A 112 28.88 -23.70 25.39
C VAL A 112 28.72 -24.07 26.88
N VAL A 113 27.49 -24.01 27.40
CA VAL A 113 27.15 -24.63 28.70
C VAL A 113 25.75 -25.26 28.65
N GLU A 114 25.68 -26.60 28.72
CA GLU A 114 24.46 -27.31 29.10
C GLU A 114 24.31 -27.34 30.64
N PHE A 115 23.08 -27.39 31.17
CA PHE A 115 22.67 -28.40 32.17
C PHE A 115 21.15 -28.40 32.42
N SER A 116 20.66 -29.53 32.95
CA SER A 116 19.25 -29.95 32.93
C SER A 116 18.47 -29.68 34.23
N GLY A 117 17.16 -29.47 34.10
CA GLY A 117 16.18 -29.44 35.20
C GLY A 117 14.86 -28.78 34.77
N PRO A 118 13.69 -29.19 35.30
CA PRO A 118 12.41 -28.54 34.97
C PRO A 118 12.37 -27.13 35.56
N ARG A 119 12.49 -26.11 34.69
CA ARG A 119 12.40 -24.70 35.11
C ARG A 119 11.00 -24.38 35.62
N LYS A 120 10.93 -23.65 36.74
CA LYS A 120 9.78 -22.75 36.97
C LYS A 120 9.74 -21.75 35.83
N LEU A 121 8.54 -21.38 35.40
CA LEU A 121 8.35 -20.27 34.46
C LEU A 121 9.04 -19.02 35.03
N THR A 122 9.73 -18.27 34.17
CA THR A 122 10.28 -16.96 34.57
C THR A 122 9.17 -15.93 34.66
N GLU A 123 9.38 -14.81 35.35
CA GLU A 123 8.42 -13.70 35.35
C GLU A 123 8.16 -13.13 33.93
N ALA A 124 9.02 -13.43 32.94
CA ALA A 124 8.78 -13.11 31.54
C ALA A 124 7.78 -14.10 30.91
N GLN A 125 7.88 -15.39 31.22
CA GLN A 125 6.93 -16.42 30.76
C GLN A 125 5.59 -16.38 31.50
N GLU A 126 5.56 -15.86 32.73
CA GLU A 126 4.31 -15.53 33.42
C GLU A 126 3.68 -14.27 32.80
N ARG A 127 4.47 -13.25 32.41
CA ARG A 127 4.00 -12.09 31.63
C ARG A 127 3.46 -12.45 30.24
N GLU A 128 4.12 -13.32 29.47
CA GLU A 128 3.57 -13.87 28.21
C GLU A 128 2.20 -14.55 28.42
N ARG A 129 1.98 -15.12 29.60
CA ARG A 129 0.73 -15.82 29.94
C ARG A 129 -0.37 -14.88 30.42
N GLU A 130 -0.01 -13.72 30.97
CA GLU A 130 -0.92 -12.62 31.32
C GLU A 130 -1.31 -11.79 30.09
N LEU A 131 -0.37 -11.53 29.16
CA LEU A 131 -0.62 -10.94 27.84
C LEU A 131 -1.67 -11.71 27.02
N ARG A 132 -1.80 -13.03 27.23
CA ARG A 132 -2.84 -13.87 26.61
C ARG A 132 -4.24 -13.75 27.23
N MET A 133 -4.44 -12.94 28.26
CA MET A 133 -5.72 -12.73 28.95
C MET A 133 -5.96 -11.27 29.37
N VAL A 134 -5.60 -10.31 28.51
CA VAL A 134 -6.09 -8.93 28.60
C VAL A 134 -7.40 -8.83 27.78
N PRO A 135 -8.43 -8.09 28.24
CA PRO A 135 -9.58 -7.78 27.39
C PRO A 135 -9.10 -6.88 26.26
N LEU A 136 -9.13 -7.40 25.04
CA LEU A 136 -8.92 -6.60 23.83
C LEU A 136 -9.93 -5.45 23.79
N GLY A 137 -9.60 -4.41 23.01
CA GLY A 137 -10.60 -3.47 22.50
C GLY A 137 -11.70 -4.18 21.70
N PRO A 138 -12.65 -3.46 21.07
CA PRO A 138 -13.65 -4.10 20.22
C PRO A 138 -12.94 -4.90 19.12
N VAL A 139 -12.92 -6.23 19.28
CA VAL A 139 -12.26 -7.14 18.34
C VAL A 139 -12.92 -6.92 16.98
N SER A 140 -12.13 -6.50 15.98
CA SER A 140 -12.60 -6.36 14.61
C SER A 140 -13.36 -7.62 14.21
N THR A 141 -14.56 -7.45 13.63
CA THR A 141 -15.36 -8.61 13.21
C THR A 141 -14.91 -9.17 11.86
N PHE A 142 -13.99 -8.47 11.20
CA PHE A 142 -13.23 -8.95 10.05
C PHE A 142 -12.00 -9.73 10.56
N THR A 143 -11.76 -10.91 10.00
CA THR A 143 -10.64 -11.77 10.45
C THR A 143 -9.99 -12.51 9.29
N ILE A 144 -8.66 -12.49 9.23
CA ILE A 144 -7.82 -13.21 8.27
C ILE A 144 -7.21 -14.45 8.95
N VAL A 145 -7.60 -15.63 8.48
CA VAL A 145 -7.08 -16.91 8.97
C VAL A 145 -6.02 -17.45 8.02
N ILE A 146 -4.76 -17.37 8.44
CA ILE A 146 -3.62 -17.93 7.72
C ILE A 146 -3.54 -19.45 7.96
N VAL A 147 -3.54 -20.24 6.89
CA VAL A 147 -3.33 -21.68 6.86
C VAL A 147 -1.94 -21.95 6.24
N PRO A 148 -0.87 -22.12 7.05
CA PRO A 148 0.48 -22.20 6.54
C PRO A 148 0.78 -23.56 5.90
N GLY A 149 1.33 -23.52 4.69
CA GLY A 149 1.95 -24.63 3.98
C GLY A 149 3.30 -25.02 4.59
N PRO A 150 3.95 -26.11 4.10
CA PRO A 150 5.12 -26.68 4.74
C PRO A 150 6.35 -25.76 4.85
N GLY A 151 6.58 -24.88 3.87
CA GLY A 151 7.69 -23.91 3.88
C GLY A 151 7.45 -22.77 4.87
N LEU A 152 6.24 -22.19 4.86
CA LEU A 152 5.86 -21.12 5.79
C LEU A 152 5.77 -21.65 7.24
N ALA A 153 5.19 -22.82 7.45
CA ALA A 153 5.12 -23.46 8.77
C ALA A 153 6.51 -23.83 9.34
N ALA A 154 7.52 -24.00 8.48
CA ALA A 154 8.90 -24.22 8.88
C ALA A 154 9.67 -22.92 9.20
N ASN A 155 9.09 -21.74 8.94
CA ASN A 155 9.69 -20.43 9.20
C ASN A 155 8.80 -19.56 10.12
N PRO A 156 8.98 -19.67 11.46
CA PRO A 156 8.17 -18.92 12.42
C PRO A 156 8.25 -17.39 12.27
N ALA A 157 9.39 -16.85 11.81
CA ALA A 157 9.55 -15.41 11.60
C ALA A 157 8.70 -14.93 10.42
N ALA A 158 8.72 -15.64 9.30
CA ALA A 158 7.84 -15.35 8.16
C ALA A 158 6.35 -15.47 8.52
N LEU A 159 5.99 -16.47 9.33
CA LEU A 159 4.61 -16.62 9.77
C LEU A 159 4.16 -15.47 10.69
N ALA A 160 5.02 -15.00 11.60
CA ALA A 160 4.75 -13.82 12.42
C ALA A 160 4.63 -12.55 11.57
N ALA A 161 5.58 -12.31 10.64
CA ALA A 161 5.52 -11.19 9.71
C ALA A 161 4.24 -11.22 8.83
N PHE A 162 3.78 -12.40 8.42
CA PHE A 162 2.50 -12.52 7.71
C PHE A 162 1.30 -12.19 8.61
N GLN A 163 1.35 -12.58 9.90
CA GLN A 163 0.32 -12.23 10.87
C GLN A 163 0.27 -10.71 11.12
N HIS A 164 1.41 -10.02 11.11
CA HIS A 164 1.44 -8.55 11.17
C HIS A 164 0.86 -7.90 9.90
N ALA A 165 1.14 -8.44 8.71
CA ALA A 165 0.49 -7.99 7.46
C ALA A 165 -1.02 -8.22 7.46
N ALA A 166 -1.49 -9.33 8.03
CA ALA A 166 -2.92 -9.60 8.20
C ALA A 166 -3.57 -8.62 9.19
N ALA A 167 -2.94 -8.39 10.35
CA ALA A 167 -3.42 -7.43 11.34
C ALA A 167 -3.55 -6.01 10.78
N ALA A 168 -2.63 -5.59 9.90
CA ALA A 168 -2.68 -4.29 9.23
C ALA A 168 -3.91 -4.10 8.31
N TRP A 169 -4.56 -5.19 7.85
CA TRP A 169 -5.87 -5.14 7.20
C TRP A 169 -7.03 -5.33 8.18
N GLU A 170 -6.87 -6.18 9.20
CA GLU A 170 -7.90 -6.40 10.23
C GLU A 170 -8.22 -5.15 11.05
N ALA A 171 -7.25 -4.27 11.27
CA ALA A 171 -7.43 -2.96 11.90
C ALA A 171 -8.24 -1.96 11.05
N ARG A 172 -8.41 -2.21 9.74
CA ARG A 172 -9.03 -1.25 8.80
C ARG A 172 -10.49 -1.51 8.50
N PHE A 173 -10.95 -2.74 8.65
CA PHE A 173 -12.30 -3.16 8.26
C PHE A 173 -13.06 -3.76 9.43
N ASN A 174 -14.39 -3.71 9.36
CA ASN A 174 -15.28 -4.22 10.41
C ASN A 174 -16.37 -5.16 9.86
N ASP A 175 -16.29 -5.60 8.60
CA ASP A 175 -17.17 -6.62 8.02
C ASP A 175 -17.16 -7.91 8.86
N PRO A 176 -18.32 -8.48 9.26
CA PRO A 176 -18.39 -9.67 10.12
C PRO A 176 -18.08 -10.98 9.38
N ILE A 177 -16.87 -11.09 8.82
CA ILE A 177 -16.45 -12.14 7.90
C ILE A 177 -15.11 -12.76 8.29
N THR A 178 -14.88 -13.99 7.82
CA THR A 178 -13.58 -14.64 7.92
C THR A 178 -13.03 -14.91 6.53
N VAL A 179 -11.85 -14.38 6.25
CA VAL A 179 -11.08 -14.60 5.01
C VAL A 179 -10.02 -15.68 5.32
N THR A 180 -10.09 -16.84 4.67
CA THR A 180 -9.14 -17.93 4.91
C THR A 180 -8.11 -17.98 3.79
N ILE A 181 -6.84 -17.80 4.12
CA ILE A 181 -5.73 -17.77 3.16
C ILE A 181 -4.85 -18.99 3.37
N ASN A 182 -4.70 -19.84 2.36
CA ASN A 182 -3.60 -20.82 2.36
C ASN A 182 -2.34 -20.08 1.90
N ALA A 183 -1.20 -20.24 2.58
CA ALA A 183 0.03 -19.56 2.16
C ALA A 183 1.29 -20.40 2.36
N ASP A 184 2.25 -20.30 1.43
CA ASP A 184 3.52 -21.03 1.55
C ASP A 184 4.74 -20.22 1.06
N LEU A 185 5.94 -20.67 1.46
CA LEU A 185 7.22 -20.18 0.94
C LEU A 185 7.76 -21.18 -0.09
N ALA A 186 7.76 -20.80 -1.37
CA ALA A 186 8.20 -21.67 -2.47
C ALA A 186 8.85 -20.87 -3.62
N ALA A 187 9.59 -21.54 -4.49
CA ALA A 187 10.27 -20.87 -5.61
C ALA A 187 9.28 -20.48 -6.70
N LEU A 188 9.17 -19.17 -6.97
CA LEU A 188 8.39 -18.61 -8.08
C LEU A 188 9.26 -18.34 -9.33
N SER A 189 8.67 -17.79 -10.40
CA SER A 189 9.43 -17.41 -11.59
C SER A 189 10.40 -16.24 -11.30
N PRO A 190 11.48 -16.08 -12.09
CA PRO A 190 12.45 -15.00 -11.87
C PRO A 190 11.79 -13.62 -11.90
N GLY A 191 12.02 -12.82 -10.86
CA GLY A 191 11.48 -11.46 -10.73
C GLY A 191 10.18 -11.34 -9.94
N ILE A 192 9.47 -12.44 -9.69
CA ILE A 192 8.24 -12.48 -8.87
C ILE A 192 8.61 -12.65 -7.40
N ILE A 193 8.18 -11.72 -6.54
CA ILE A 193 8.48 -11.72 -5.10
C ILE A 193 7.35 -12.38 -4.30
N GLY A 194 6.10 -12.12 -4.64
CA GLY A 194 4.91 -12.82 -4.15
C GLY A 194 3.94 -13.07 -5.30
N SER A 195 2.93 -13.92 -5.08
CA SER A 195 1.88 -14.21 -6.06
C SER A 195 0.61 -14.69 -5.37
N THR A 196 -0.54 -14.21 -5.83
CA THR A 196 -1.87 -14.45 -5.26
C THR A 196 -2.83 -15.13 -6.23
N SER A 197 -3.51 -16.17 -5.73
CA SER A 197 -4.52 -16.93 -6.45
C SER A 197 -5.87 -16.93 -5.71
N SER A 198 -6.74 -15.99 -6.05
CA SER A 198 -8.05 -15.80 -5.39
C SER A 198 -9.15 -16.76 -5.89
N VAL A 199 -10.04 -17.21 -5.00
CA VAL A 199 -11.26 -17.93 -5.43
C VAL A 199 -12.21 -16.96 -6.12
N MET A 200 -12.18 -16.96 -7.46
CA MET A 200 -12.98 -16.06 -8.31
C MET A 200 -14.37 -16.60 -8.61
N LEU A 201 -15.39 -15.76 -8.36
CA LEU A 201 -16.81 -16.05 -8.57
C LEU A 201 -17.47 -14.94 -9.39
N GLN A 202 -18.61 -15.24 -10.03
CA GLN A 202 -19.33 -14.26 -10.86
C GLN A 202 -20.85 -14.28 -10.66
N ALA A 203 -21.46 -13.13 -10.93
CA ALA A 203 -22.91 -12.98 -11.12
C ALA A 203 -23.21 -11.86 -12.12
N GLY A 204 -24.46 -11.77 -12.59
CA GLY A 204 -24.90 -10.69 -13.47
C GLY A 204 -24.76 -9.32 -12.83
N TYR A 205 -24.43 -8.29 -13.61
CA TYR A 205 -24.12 -6.92 -13.17
C TYR A 205 -25.02 -6.40 -12.04
N SER A 206 -26.34 -6.42 -12.25
CA SER A 206 -27.33 -5.89 -11.31
C SER A 206 -27.38 -6.64 -9.98
N THR A 207 -26.83 -7.85 -9.89
CA THR A 207 -26.71 -8.59 -8.62
C THR A 207 -25.62 -7.98 -7.76
N ILE A 208 -24.38 -7.92 -8.25
CA ILE A 208 -23.24 -7.41 -7.47
C ILE A 208 -23.34 -5.88 -7.31
N ARG A 209 -23.66 -5.12 -8.37
CA ARG A 209 -23.86 -3.65 -8.24
C ARG A 209 -24.93 -3.28 -7.22
N ASN A 210 -26.03 -4.02 -7.12
CA ASN A 210 -27.06 -3.71 -6.13
C ASN A 210 -26.65 -4.13 -4.72
N GLN A 211 -25.72 -5.08 -4.58
CA GLN A 211 -25.17 -5.44 -3.29
C GLN A 211 -24.16 -4.39 -2.81
N VAL A 212 -23.24 -3.92 -3.68
CA VAL A 212 -22.35 -2.77 -3.40
C VAL A 212 -23.16 -1.54 -2.95
N VAL A 213 -24.29 -1.26 -3.60
CA VAL A 213 -25.20 -0.17 -3.19
C VAL A 213 -25.96 -0.47 -1.90
N SER A 214 -26.16 -1.74 -1.54
CA SER A 214 -26.83 -2.12 -0.29
C SER A 214 -25.89 -2.00 0.90
N ASP A 215 -24.63 -2.42 0.74
CA ASP A 215 -23.52 -2.23 1.70
C ASP A 215 -23.37 -0.77 2.07
N ALA A 216 -23.08 0.08 1.08
CA ALA A 216 -22.92 1.53 1.15
C ALA A 216 -24.10 2.32 1.75
N THR A 217 -25.20 1.65 2.08
CA THR A 217 -26.38 2.24 2.73
C THR A 217 -26.76 1.55 4.04
N ALA A 218 -26.04 0.47 4.39
CA ALA A 218 -26.11 -0.25 5.65
C ALA A 218 -24.92 0.06 6.56
N SER A 219 -23.77 0.44 5.99
CA SER A 219 -22.58 0.93 6.69
C SER A 219 -22.89 2.18 7.55
N ALA A 220 -22.02 2.45 8.52
CA ALA A 220 -22.13 3.62 9.40
C ALA A 220 -21.13 4.75 9.03
N ASP A 221 -20.14 4.43 8.20
CA ASP A 221 -19.31 5.42 7.50
C ASP A 221 -20.13 6.13 6.41
N THR A 222 -19.49 7.09 5.74
CA THR A 222 -20.14 7.86 4.67
C THR A 222 -19.26 8.06 3.44
N ASN A 223 -18.11 7.38 3.41
CA ASN A 223 -17.01 7.67 2.51
C ASN A 223 -17.23 7.05 1.11
N ASP A 224 -17.91 5.90 1.08
CA ASP A 224 -18.27 5.18 -0.13
C ASP A 224 -19.60 5.61 -0.78
N ASN A 225 -20.35 6.57 -0.20
CA ASN A 225 -21.72 6.97 -0.59
C ASN A 225 -21.94 7.20 -2.10
N ILE A 226 -20.87 7.47 -2.85
CA ILE A 226 -20.88 7.51 -4.33
C ILE A 226 -21.40 6.21 -4.97
N ALA A 227 -21.24 5.06 -4.29
CA ALA A 227 -21.74 3.75 -4.66
C ALA A 227 -23.25 3.78 -4.98
N THR A 228 -24.04 4.52 -4.20
CA THR A 228 -25.47 4.74 -4.45
C THR A 228 -25.77 5.26 -5.87
N SER A 229 -24.82 6.00 -6.45
CA SER A 229 -24.88 6.64 -7.77
C SER A 229 -24.23 5.82 -8.89
N LEU A 230 -23.80 4.57 -8.61
CA LEU A 230 -23.39 3.61 -9.63
C LEU A 230 -24.50 3.44 -10.68
N PRO A 231 -24.17 3.41 -11.99
CA PRO A 231 -25.18 3.22 -13.02
C PRO A 231 -25.95 1.89 -12.85
N THR A 232 -27.21 1.85 -13.29
CA THR A 232 -27.91 0.58 -13.51
C THR A 232 -27.33 -0.13 -14.74
N GLY A 233 -27.58 -1.44 -14.91
CA GLY A 233 -27.07 -2.19 -16.07
C GLY A 233 -27.54 -1.66 -17.44
N ALA A 234 -28.61 -0.84 -17.49
CA ALA A 234 -29.06 -0.15 -18.72
C ALA A 234 -28.36 1.21 -18.96
N GLN A 235 -27.69 1.76 -17.94
CA GLN A 235 -26.90 2.98 -18.00
C GLN A 235 -25.39 2.70 -18.09
N PHE A 236 -24.94 1.52 -17.59
CA PHE A 236 -23.54 1.16 -17.58
C PHE A 236 -22.97 1.15 -19.00
N SER A 237 -21.85 1.82 -19.17
CA SER A 237 -21.08 1.83 -20.41
C SER A 237 -19.60 1.84 -20.06
N ALA A 238 -18.80 1.22 -20.93
CA ALA A 238 -17.35 1.21 -20.82
C ALA A 238 -16.72 1.33 -22.20
N ALA A 239 -15.60 2.04 -22.29
CA ALA A 239 -14.71 1.96 -23.43
C ALA A 239 -13.94 0.63 -23.36
N VAL A 240 -14.02 -0.16 -24.42
CA VAL A 240 -13.28 -1.42 -24.63
C VAL A 240 -12.64 -1.40 -26.02
N PRO A 241 -11.53 -2.14 -26.26
CA PRO A 241 -10.90 -2.17 -27.57
C PRO A 241 -11.79 -2.80 -28.66
N VAL A 242 -11.44 -2.59 -29.93
CA VAL A 242 -12.18 -3.18 -31.05
C VAL A 242 -12.08 -4.71 -31.01
N GLY A 243 -13.23 -5.38 -31.06
CA GLY A 243 -13.33 -6.85 -30.94
C GLY A 243 -13.71 -7.32 -29.53
N PHE A 244 -13.65 -6.45 -28.53
CA PHE A 244 -14.08 -6.75 -27.17
C PHE A 244 -15.57 -6.47 -26.97
N SER A 245 -16.17 -7.17 -26.01
CA SER A 245 -17.56 -6.99 -25.58
C SER A 245 -17.69 -7.20 -24.07
N LEU A 246 -18.69 -6.57 -23.46
CA LEU A 246 -19.02 -6.80 -22.06
C LEU A 246 -19.92 -8.04 -21.96
N SER A 247 -19.55 -8.99 -21.10
CA SER A 247 -20.34 -10.21 -20.80
C SER A 247 -21.67 -9.92 -20.10
N GLY A 248 -21.78 -8.79 -19.41
CA GLY A 248 -22.90 -8.45 -18.53
C GLY A 248 -22.78 -9.02 -17.11
N ASN A 249 -21.66 -9.69 -16.78
CA ASN A 249 -21.34 -10.17 -15.44
C ASN A 249 -20.27 -9.30 -14.78
N ILE A 250 -20.26 -9.34 -13.44
CA ILE A 250 -19.14 -8.89 -12.61
C ILE A 250 -18.43 -10.13 -12.03
N PHE A 251 -17.10 -10.13 -12.07
CA PHE A 251 -16.23 -11.07 -11.34
C PHE A 251 -15.77 -10.43 -10.04
N ALA A 252 -15.76 -11.18 -8.94
CA ALA A 252 -15.22 -10.75 -7.67
C ALA A 252 -14.53 -11.92 -6.95
N THR A 253 -13.60 -11.60 -6.04
CA THR A 253 -13.01 -12.62 -5.16
C THR A 253 -14.06 -13.10 -4.15
N LYS A 254 -13.89 -14.31 -3.62
CA LYS A 254 -14.80 -14.83 -2.58
C LYS A 254 -14.77 -13.96 -1.33
N ALA A 255 -13.62 -13.39 -0.97
CA ALA A 255 -13.48 -12.44 0.13
C ALA A 255 -14.32 -11.17 -0.08
N ASN A 256 -14.21 -10.51 -1.25
CA ASN A 256 -15.00 -9.32 -1.53
C ASN A 256 -16.50 -9.61 -1.59
N LEU A 257 -16.91 -10.79 -2.07
CA LEU A 257 -18.32 -11.19 -1.98
C LEU A 257 -18.77 -11.47 -0.53
N LYS A 258 -17.90 -11.94 0.36
CA LYS A 258 -18.26 -12.07 1.78
C LYS A 258 -18.53 -10.70 2.41
N ALA A 259 -17.65 -9.73 2.15
CA ALA A 259 -17.72 -8.37 2.69
C ALA A 259 -19.03 -7.68 2.24
N LEU A 260 -19.32 -7.77 0.93
CA LEU A 260 -20.62 -7.53 0.30
C LEU A 260 -21.81 -8.37 0.84
N GLY A 261 -21.69 -9.09 1.95
CA GLY A 261 -22.79 -9.80 2.60
C GLY A 261 -23.29 -11.06 1.89
N PHE A 262 -22.60 -11.58 0.87
CA PHE A 262 -22.98 -12.86 0.25
C PHE A 262 -22.65 -14.04 1.18
N SER A 263 -23.71 -14.59 1.79
CA SER A 263 -23.59 -15.69 2.76
C SER A 263 -23.55 -17.09 2.12
N GLY A 264 -22.98 -18.05 2.87
CA GLY A 264 -22.94 -19.47 2.49
C GLY A 264 -21.81 -19.87 1.55
N LEU A 265 -20.92 -18.94 1.17
CA LEU A 265 -19.82 -19.20 0.23
C LEU A 265 -18.82 -20.25 0.76
N ASP A 266 -18.60 -20.33 2.08
CA ASP A 266 -17.70 -21.33 2.69
C ASP A 266 -18.29 -22.74 2.82
N ALA A 267 -19.56 -22.92 2.48
CA ALA A 267 -20.17 -24.24 2.53
C ALA A 267 -19.42 -25.21 1.61
N PRO A 268 -19.32 -26.51 1.96
CA PRO A 268 -18.68 -27.49 1.08
C PRO A 268 -19.29 -27.51 -0.33
N PRO A 269 -18.51 -27.83 -1.38
CA PRO A 269 -19.02 -27.97 -2.75
C PRO A 269 -20.19 -28.95 -2.90
N ALA A 270 -20.25 -29.99 -2.07
CA ALA A 270 -21.38 -30.94 -2.01
C ALA A 270 -22.72 -30.29 -1.58
N SER A 271 -22.67 -29.13 -0.93
CA SER A 271 -23.81 -28.28 -0.54
C SER A 271 -23.98 -27.04 -1.43
N GLY A 272 -23.18 -26.90 -2.49
CA GLY A 272 -23.26 -25.77 -3.43
C GLY A 272 -22.50 -24.51 -3.03
N GLY A 273 -21.63 -24.57 -2.01
CA GLY A 273 -20.64 -23.52 -1.74
C GLY A 273 -19.28 -23.82 -2.37
N PHE A 274 -18.26 -23.09 -1.96
CA PHE A 274 -16.92 -23.08 -2.58
C PHE A 274 -15.81 -23.59 -1.65
N GLY A 275 -16.16 -23.99 -0.42
CA GLY A 275 -15.21 -24.41 0.61
C GLY A 275 -14.56 -23.21 1.35
N PRO A 276 -13.80 -23.48 2.43
CA PRO A 276 -13.37 -22.44 3.37
C PRO A 276 -12.32 -21.49 2.80
N SER A 277 -11.39 -21.96 1.97
CA SER A 277 -10.31 -21.12 1.41
C SER A 277 -10.85 -20.03 0.49
N ASP A 278 -10.39 -18.79 0.68
CA ASP A 278 -10.64 -17.62 -0.16
C ASP A 278 -9.56 -17.41 -1.22
N GLY A 279 -8.38 -18.02 -1.03
CA GLY A 279 -7.30 -18.04 -2.02
C GLY A 279 -6.03 -18.71 -1.49
N ASP A 280 -5.07 -18.85 -2.40
CA ASP A 280 -3.73 -19.37 -2.16
C ASP A 280 -2.68 -18.28 -2.44
N LEU A 281 -1.80 -18.00 -1.48
CA LEU A 281 -0.67 -17.07 -1.61
C LEU A 281 0.65 -17.83 -1.64
N THR A 282 1.61 -17.40 -2.45
CA THR A 282 2.98 -17.95 -2.43
C THR A 282 4.00 -16.83 -2.36
N PHE A 283 4.90 -16.92 -1.39
CA PHE A 283 6.03 -16.00 -1.26
C PHE A 283 7.31 -16.63 -1.81
N SER A 284 8.04 -15.87 -2.60
CA SER A 284 9.14 -16.38 -3.44
C SER A 284 10.38 -16.72 -2.62
N SER A 285 10.65 -18.01 -2.42
CA SER A 285 11.86 -18.50 -1.75
C SER A 285 13.17 -18.24 -2.53
N ASN A 286 13.11 -17.51 -3.63
CA ASN A 286 14.27 -17.06 -4.41
C ASN A 286 14.83 -15.72 -3.91
N PHE A 287 14.08 -14.98 -3.09
CA PHE A 287 14.48 -13.70 -2.52
C PHE A 287 14.86 -13.84 -1.05
N THR A 288 15.79 -13.00 -0.60
CA THR A 288 16.11 -12.86 0.83
C THR A 288 15.14 -11.85 1.41
N PHE A 289 14.25 -12.31 2.28
CA PHE A 289 13.33 -11.46 3.01
C PHE A 289 13.91 -11.02 4.35
N ASP A 290 13.54 -9.81 4.76
CA ASP A 290 13.50 -9.42 6.17
C ASP A 290 12.12 -9.75 6.74
N TYR A 291 12.08 -10.15 8.01
CA TYR A 291 10.85 -10.60 8.69
C TYR A 291 10.59 -9.82 9.99
N ASP A 292 11.47 -8.88 10.34
CA ASP A 292 11.33 -8.00 11.50
C ASP A 292 11.50 -6.57 11.01
N ARG A 293 10.51 -5.70 11.26
CA ARG A 293 10.57 -4.28 10.92
C ARG A 293 11.09 -3.42 12.08
N SER A 294 11.24 -3.99 13.28
CA SER A 294 11.52 -3.23 14.50
C SER A 294 12.94 -2.65 14.55
N ASP A 295 13.88 -3.20 13.77
CA ASP A 295 15.23 -2.64 13.57
C ASP A 295 15.47 -2.06 12.16
N GLY A 296 14.40 -1.90 11.37
CA GLY A 296 14.43 -1.39 9.99
C GLY A 296 14.26 -2.50 8.96
N VAL A 297 14.96 -2.40 7.82
CA VAL A 297 15.03 -3.47 6.81
C VAL A 297 16.48 -3.59 6.34
N SER A 298 17.02 -4.81 6.40
CA SER A 298 18.43 -5.06 6.14
C SER A 298 18.82 -4.73 4.68
N PRO A 299 19.99 -4.09 4.42
CA PRO A 299 20.45 -3.79 3.07
C PRO A 299 20.56 -5.06 2.18
N GLY A 300 19.82 -5.08 1.08
CA GLY A 300 19.77 -6.22 0.15
C GLY A 300 18.75 -7.30 0.51
N THR A 301 17.88 -7.04 1.50
CA THR A 301 16.67 -7.82 1.76
C THR A 301 15.42 -7.06 1.32
N ILE A 302 14.33 -7.79 1.13
CA ILE A 302 13.00 -7.25 0.84
C ILE A 302 12.15 -7.37 2.11
N ASP A 303 11.41 -6.33 2.48
CA ASP A 303 10.48 -6.40 3.59
C ASP A 303 9.33 -7.39 3.30
N PHE A 304 9.24 -8.47 4.05
CA PHE A 304 8.21 -9.49 3.84
C PHE A 304 6.81 -8.98 4.14
N GLN A 305 6.65 -8.13 5.15
CA GLN A 305 5.34 -7.65 5.58
C GLN A 305 4.68 -6.74 4.52
N THR A 306 5.47 -5.93 3.79
CA THR A 306 4.98 -5.14 2.64
C THR A 306 4.41 -6.07 1.56
N VAL A 307 5.20 -7.08 1.15
CA VAL A 307 4.77 -8.04 0.12
C VAL A 307 3.52 -8.79 0.60
N ALA A 308 3.52 -9.27 1.84
CA ALA A 308 2.38 -9.98 2.40
C ALA A 308 1.10 -9.12 2.49
N ALA A 309 1.22 -7.83 2.81
CA ALA A 309 0.09 -6.90 2.82
C ALA A 309 -0.44 -6.65 1.40
N HIS A 310 0.46 -6.47 0.43
CA HIS A 310 0.13 -6.34 -0.99
C HIS A 310 -0.63 -7.57 -1.53
N GLU A 311 -0.11 -8.77 -1.30
CA GLU A 311 -0.74 -10.03 -1.74
C GLU A 311 -2.15 -10.21 -1.14
N ILE A 312 -2.34 -9.85 0.14
CA ILE A 312 -3.66 -9.84 0.77
C ILE A 312 -4.62 -8.92 0.00
N GLY A 313 -4.18 -7.72 -0.43
CA GLY A 313 -5.03 -6.78 -1.16
C GLY A 313 -5.63 -7.35 -2.45
N HIS A 314 -4.88 -8.15 -3.21
CA HIS A 314 -5.40 -8.85 -4.38
C HIS A 314 -6.42 -9.95 -4.03
N LEU A 315 -6.20 -10.66 -2.91
CA LEU A 315 -7.14 -11.64 -2.39
C LEU A 315 -8.44 -10.96 -1.91
N LEU A 316 -8.32 -9.79 -1.29
CA LEU A 316 -9.45 -8.94 -0.91
C LEU A 316 -10.15 -8.29 -2.11
N GLY A 317 -9.60 -8.34 -3.32
CA GLY A 317 -10.31 -7.95 -4.54
C GLY A 317 -9.81 -6.68 -5.24
N PHE A 318 -8.59 -6.26 -4.94
CA PHE A 318 -7.86 -5.26 -5.73
C PHE A 318 -7.45 -5.86 -7.09
N ILE A 319 -8.42 -5.98 -8.00
CA ILE A 319 -8.27 -6.63 -9.31
C ILE A 319 -9.04 -5.85 -10.39
N SER A 320 -8.55 -5.89 -11.63
CA SER A 320 -9.11 -5.15 -12.77
C SER A 320 -9.15 -5.99 -14.04
N ALA A 321 -10.28 -5.98 -14.74
CA ALA A 321 -10.41 -6.64 -16.04
C ALA A 321 -9.61 -5.95 -17.16
N VAL A 322 -8.90 -4.86 -16.88
CA VAL A 322 -7.93 -4.31 -17.83
C VAL A 322 -6.77 -5.28 -18.06
N ASP A 323 -6.40 -6.12 -17.10
CA ASP A 323 -5.41 -7.19 -17.32
C ASP A 323 -5.91 -8.26 -18.31
N ASP A 324 -7.20 -8.60 -18.24
CA ASP A 324 -7.84 -9.52 -19.20
C ASP A 324 -7.88 -8.92 -20.62
N VAL A 325 -8.19 -7.62 -20.71
CA VAL A 325 -8.17 -6.88 -21.99
C VAL A 325 -6.76 -6.75 -22.55
N ASP A 326 -5.76 -6.49 -21.70
CA ASP A 326 -4.35 -6.36 -22.07
C ASP A 326 -3.80 -7.70 -22.58
N PHE A 327 -4.04 -8.79 -21.86
CA PHE A 327 -3.61 -10.13 -22.27
C PHE A 327 -4.27 -10.59 -23.57
N PHE A 328 -5.60 -10.45 -23.70
CA PHE A 328 -6.31 -10.88 -24.90
C PHE A 328 -6.35 -9.82 -26.03
N PHE A 329 -5.63 -8.70 -25.94
CA PHE A 329 -5.82 -7.50 -26.79
C PHE A 329 -5.86 -7.78 -28.32
N SER A 330 -5.18 -8.85 -28.78
CA SER A 330 -5.14 -9.28 -30.18
C SER A 330 -6.28 -10.19 -30.64
N SER A 331 -7.18 -10.60 -29.73
CA SER A 331 -8.23 -11.61 -29.96
C SER A 331 -9.60 -11.12 -29.44
N PRO A 332 -10.70 -11.31 -30.18
CA PRO A 332 -12.03 -10.96 -29.70
C PRO A 332 -12.38 -11.70 -28.39
N HIS A 333 -12.67 -10.95 -27.32
CA HIS A 333 -12.99 -11.49 -26.00
C HIS A 333 -14.26 -10.87 -25.40
N ALA A 334 -14.95 -11.64 -24.55
CA ALA A 334 -16.10 -11.16 -23.78
C ALA A 334 -15.67 -11.01 -22.32
N ILE A 335 -15.41 -9.78 -21.89
CA ILE A 335 -14.85 -9.50 -20.56
C ILE A 335 -15.96 -9.41 -19.51
N ALA A 336 -15.67 -9.90 -18.31
CA ALA A 336 -16.41 -9.59 -17.09
C ALA A 336 -15.49 -8.73 -16.22
N PHE A 337 -16.02 -7.63 -15.71
CA PHE A 337 -15.25 -6.62 -14.97
C PHE A 337 -15.44 -6.77 -13.47
N THR A 338 -14.64 -6.08 -12.68
CA THR A 338 -14.61 -6.22 -11.22
C THR A 338 -15.44 -5.13 -10.51
N PRO A 339 -15.65 -5.24 -9.18
CA PRO A 339 -16.15 -4.13 -8.39
C PRO A 339 -15.26 -2.89 -8.46
N MET A 340 -13.93 -3.01 -8.44
CA MET A 340 -13.03 -1.86 -8.59
C MET A 340 -13.18 -1.18 -9.97
N ASP A 341 -13.41 -1.96 -11.03
CA ASP A 341 -13.69 -1.44 -12.37
C ASP A 341 -14.97 -0.57 -12.44
N LEU A 342 -15.88 -0.67 -11.47
CA LEU A 342 -17.04 0.24 -11.34
C LEU A 342 -16.65 1.68 -11.01
N TYR A 343 -15.40 1.92 -10.61
CA TYR A 343 -14.82 3.22 -10.29
C TYR A 343 -13.70 3.62 -11.25
N ARG A 344 -13.39 2.78 -12.26
CA ARG A 344 -12.26 2.96 -13.17
C ARG A 344 -12.60 3.82 -14.39
N PHE A 345 -11.98 5.00 -14.50
CA PHE A 345 -12.17 5.94 -15.60
C PHE A 345 -10.85 6.29 -16.29
N ALA A 346 -10.92 6.77 -17.54
CA ALA A 346 -9.78 7.47 -18.13
C ALA A 346 -9.64 8.85 -17.47
N SER A 347 -8.43 9.28 -17.11
CA SER A 347 -8.20 10.52 -16.36
C SER A 347 -8.70 11.79 -17.09
N ALA A 348 -8.82 11.73 -18.42
CA ALA A 348 -9.38 12.79 -19.26
C ALA A 348 -10.92 12.87 -19.25
N SER A 349 -11.62 11.81 -18.83
CA SER A 349 -13.09 11.71 -18.79
C SER A 349 -13.64 11.25 -17.43
N LYS A 350 -12.80 11.28 -16.38
CA LYS A 350 -13.21 11.00 -15.01
C LYS A 350 -14.29 11.98 -14.54
N PRO A 351 -15.21 11.55 -13.68
CA PRO A 351 -16.31 12.39 -13.24
C PRO A 351 -15.84 13.44 -12.24
N THR A 352 -16.50 14.60 -12.23
CA THR A 352 -16.24 15.69 -11.26
C THR A 352 -17.48 16.07 -10.46
N THR A 353 -18.58 15.34 -10.69
CA THR A 353 -19.86 15.50 -10.01
C THR A 353 -20.58 14.15 -9.96
N VAL A 354 -21.44 13.94 -8.96
CA VAL A 354 -22.24 12.72 -8.80
C VAL A 354 -23.04 12.34 -10.08
N PRO A 355 -23.75 13.27 -10.78
CA PRO A 355 -24.42 12.93 -12.04
C PRO A 355 -23.45 12.44 -13.13
N THR A 356 -22.26 13.03 -13.24
CA THR A 356 -21.24 12.57 -14.19
C THR A 356 -20.65 11.21 -13.82
N PHE A 357 -20.60 10.85 -12.53
CA PHE A 357 -20.17 9.51 -12.11
C PHE A 357 -21.15 8.42 -12.60
N THR A 358 -22.45 8.69 -12.58
CA THR A 358 -23.46 7.78 -13.14
C THR A 358 -23.38 7.69 -14.67
N THR A 359 -23.13 8.80 -15.38
CA THR A 359 -23.24 8.84 -16.86
C THR A 359 -21.94 8.61 -17.62
N ASN A 360 -20.78 8.90 -17.04
CA ASN A 360 -19.51 8.75 -17.74
C ASN A 360 -19.15 7.27 -17.88
N GLY A 361 -18.76 6.87 -19.09
CA GLY A 361 -18.32 5.52 -19.35
C GLY A 361 -17.04 5.19 -18.58
N ARG A 362 -16.96 3.95 -18.07
CA ARG A 362 -15.72 3.39 -17.50
C ARG A 362 -14.68 3.18 -18.61
N ASN A 363 -13.41 3.01 -18.26
CA ASN A 363 -12.36 2.78 -19.27
C ASN A 363 -11.59 1.49 -19.01
N PHE A 364 -11.79 0.51 -19.88
CA PHE A 364 -11.08 -0.77 -19.88
C PHE A 364 -10.12 -0.90 -21.07
N VAL A 365 -9.64 0.23 -21.62
CA VAL A 365 -8.66 0.24 -22.71
C VAL A 365 -7.25 0.38 -22.11
N PRO A 366 -6.36 -0.61 -22.28
CA PRO A 366 -4.95 -0.52 -21.88
C PRO A 366 -4.23 0.69 -22.48
N GLY A 367 -3.15 1.13 -21.82
CA GLY A 367 -2.31 2.26 -22.23
C GLY A 367 -2.94 3.66 -22.06
N ALA A 368 -4.26 3.76 -21.92
CA ALA A 368 -4.91 5.01 -21.52
C ALA A 368 -4.66 5.28 -20.02
N ILE A 369 -4.32 6.52 -19.66
CA ILE A 369 -4.10 6.92 -18.25
C ILE A 369 -5.40 6.70 -17.46
N GLY A 370 -5.40 5.67 -16.61
CA GLY A 370 -6.54 5.30 -15.76
C GLY A 370 -6.48 5.95 -14.39
N VAL A 371 -7.65 6.15 -13.79
CA VAL A 371 -7.82 6.46 -12.36
C VAL A 371 -8.96 5.63 -11.78
N THR A 372 -8.88 5.30 -10.50
CA THR A 372 -10.06 5.02 -9.67
C THR A 372 -10.64 6.37 -9.23
N SER A 373 -11.96 6.57 -9.28
CA SER A 373 -12.57 7.88 -8.98
C SER A 373 -13.98 7.78 -8.41
N ASP A 374 -14.19 8.47 -7.29
CA ASP A 374 -15.44 8.71 -6.57
C ASP A 374 -15.98 10.15 -6.76
N THR A 375 -15.38 10.93 -7.68
CA THR A 375 -15.51 12.38 -7.90
C THR A 375 -14.67 13.32 -7.01
N ILE A 376 -14.05 12.81 -5.95
CA ILE A 376 -13.19 13.51 -4.99
C ILE A 376 -11.74 13.03 -5.14
N THR A 377 -11.49 11.77 -4.81
CA THR A 377 -10.22 11.06 -4.96
C THR A 377 -10.03 10.59 -6.41
N ASN A 378 -8.79 10.54 -6.86
CA ASN A 378 -8.44 10.19 -8.25
C ASN A 378 -7.08 9.47 -8.37
N PRO A 379 -6.75 8.46 -7.54
CA PRO A 379 -5.48 7.75 -7.63
C PRO A 379 -5.28 7.12 -9.01
N LEU A 380 -4.04 7.19 -9.51
CA LEU A 380 -3.67 6.68 -10.83
C LEU A 380 -3.55 5.16 -10.79
N MET A 381 -4.08 4.49 -11.81
CA MET A 381 -3.92 3.05 -12.00
C MET A 381 -2.79 2.75 -13.00
N SER A 382 -2.10 1.63 -12.81
CA SER A 382 -1.30 1.00 -13.86
C SER A 382 -2.18 0.62 -15.06
N THR A 383 -1.62 0.61 -16.27
CA THR A 383 -2.42 0.66 -17.52
C THR A 383 -2.26 -0.56 -18.43
N GLY A 384 -1.51 -1.58 -18.04
CA GLY A 384 -1.37 -2.85 -18.76
C GLY A 384 0.08 -3.26 -18.95
N LEU A 385 0.34 -4.57 -18.90
CA LEU A 385 1.69 -5.14 -18.99
C LEU A 385 2.21 -5.15 -20.43
N ASP A 386 1.40 -5.62 -21.37
CA ASP A 386 1.77 -5.88 -22.77
C ASP A 386 1.42 -4.70 -23.70
N PHE A 387 0.30 -4.00 -23.45
CA PHE A 387 -0.20 -2.89 -24.27
C PHE A 387 -0.40 -1.59 -23.46
N GLY A 388 0.08 -1.56 -22.22
CA GLY A 388 -0.01 -0.42 -21.31
C GLY A 388 1.31 0.29 -21.03
N ASP A 389 1.60 0.43 -19.75
CA ASP A 389 2.78 1.08 -19.17
C ASP A 389 3.87 0.08 -18.73
N GLY A 390 3.68 -1.20 -19.00
CA GLY A 390 4.57 -2.27 -18.56
C GLY A 390 4.24 -2.82 -17.18
N ARG A 391 3.09 -2.44 -16.60
CA ARG A 391 2.64 -2.84 -15.26
C ARG A 391 1.21 -3.36 -15.31
N GLN A 392 0.94 -4.38 -14.51
CA GLN A 392 -0.38 -4.99 -14.45
C GLN A 392 -1.43 -3.98 -13.96
N ALA A 393 -2.55 -3.93 -14.64
CA ALA A 393 -3.57 -2.92 -14.45
C ALA A 393 -4.40 -3.10 -13.17
N SER A 394 -4.31 -4.26 -12.52
CA SER A 394 -4.74 -4.53 -11.14
C SER A 394 -3.86 -3.87 -10.07
N HIS A 395 -3.06 -2.86 -10.41
CA HIS A 395 -2.19 -2.16 -9.47
C HIS A 395 -2.37 -0.64 -9.50
N TRP A 396 -1.95 0.02 -8.43
CA TRP A 396 -1.65 1.45 -8.48
C TRP A 396 -0.60 1.76 -9.54
N LYS A 397 -0.52 3.04 -9.91
CA LYS A 397 0.48 3.54 -10.83
C LYS A 397 1.85 3.63 -10.15
N ASP A 398 2.66 2.62 -10.41
CA ASP A 398 4.10 2.48 -10.14
C ASP A 398 4.87 3.79 -9.89
N ASP A 399 5.43 3.89 -8.68
CA ASP A 399 6.31 4.98 -8.21
C ASP A 399 7.51 5.21 -9.14
N THR A 400 8.03 4.19 -9.81
CA THR A 400 9.17 4.31 -10.73
C THR A 400 8.82 5.07 -12.01
N ILE A 401 7.52 5.20 -12.31
CA ILE A 401 7.00 5.96 -13.45
C ILE A 401 6.62 7.38 -13.04
N THR A 402 6.10 7.58 -11.82
CA THR A 402 5.51 8.85 -11.34
C THR A 402 6.42 9.66 -10.41
N GLY A 403 7.33 8.98 -9.69
CA GLY A 403 8.03 9.50 -8.52
C GLY A 403 7.16 9.60 -7.26
N ILE A 404 5.99 8.96 -7.23
CA ILE A 404 4.98 9.07 -6.18
C ILE A 404 4.42 7.68 -5.87
N LEU A 405 4.73 7.15 -4.69
CA LEU A 405 4.04 5.98 -4.13
C LEU A 405 2.59 6.37 -3.80
N ILE A 406 1.64 5.53 -4.23
CA ILE A 406 0.20 5.77 -4.03
C ILE A 406 -0.33 5.00 -2.82
N GLY A 407 0.13 3.78 -2.63
CA GLY A 407 -0.29 2.84 -1.57
C GLY A 407 0.37 1.49 -1.78
N VAL A 408 0.14 0.55 -0.86
CA VAL A 408 0.81 -0.76 -0.84
C VAL A 408 0.59 -1.56 -2.13
N MET A 409 -0.49 -1.30 -2.88
CA MET A 409 -0.78 -1.93 -4.17
C MET A 409 0.08 -1.41 -5.35
N ASP A 410 1.29 -0.87 -5.09
CA ASP A 410 2.29 -0.56 -6.10
C ASP A 410 2.88 -1.85 -6.69
N PRO A 411 3.00 -2.00 -8.03
CA PRO A 411 3.47 -3.25 -8.66
C PRO A 411 4.95 -3.57 -8.41
N THR A 412 5.72 -2.72 -7.72
CA THR A 412 7.11 -3.01 -7.40
C THR A 412 7.58 -2.63 -6.01
N LEU A 413 8.40 -3.50 -5.42
CA LEU A 413 9.10 -3.23 -4.17
C LEU A 413 10.62 -3.21 -4.35
N GLY A 414 11.27 -2.30 -3.64
CA GLY A 414 12.73 -2.17 -3.56
C GLY A 414 13.39 -3.11 -2.55
N PHE A 415 14.71 -3.05 -2.48
CA PHE A 415 15.43 -3.54 -1.30
C PHE A 415 15.45 -2.47 -0.22
N ALA A 416 15.36 -2.88 1.04
CA ALA A 416 15.37 -1.98 2.20
C ALA A 416 14.32 -0.86 2.15
N THR A 417 13.13 -1.16 1.59
CA THR A 417 11.96 -0.29 1.54
C THR A 417 10.80 -0.93 2.29
N ILE A 418 10.13 -0.13 3.12
CA ILE A 418 8.85 -0.46 3.77
C ILE A 418 7.77 0.32 3.04
N GLU A 419 6.67 -0.33 2.69
CA GLU A 419 5.45 0.30 2.21
C GLU A 419 4.27 -0.28 3.01
N ASP A 420 3.35 0.58 3.42
CA ASP A 420 2.27 0.25 4.34
C ASP A 420 0.89 0.47 3.70
N VAL A 421 -0.09 -0.28 4.19
CA VAL A 421 -1.51 -0.10 3.85
C VAL A 421 -1.93 1.31 4.27
N ASN A 422 -2.30 2.15 3.31
CA ASN A 422 -2.65 3.55 3.56
C ASN A 422 -4.10 3.89 3.20
N ASP A 423 -4.54 5.10 3.52
CA ASP A 423 -5.88 5.62 3.23
C ASP A 423 -6.35 5.43 1.78
N THR A 424 -5.43 5.51 0.79
CA THR A 424 -5.78 5.35 -0.63
C THR A 424 -6.09 3.89 -0.98
N ASP A 425 -5.34 2.95 -0.37
CA ASP A 425 -5.66 1.54 -0.45
C ASP A 425 -7.03 1.28 0.23
N VAL A 426 -7.14 1.64 1.51
CA VAL A 426 -8.31 1.41 2.37
C VAL A 426 -9.59 1.99 1.76
N HIS A 427 -9.57 3.24 1.31
CA HIS A 427 -10.71 3.90 0.63
C HIS A 427 -11.13 3.19 -0.66
N THR A 428 -10.22 2.48 -1.32
CA THR A 428 -10.56 1.70 -2.53
C THR A 428 -11.22 0.37 -2.20
N PHE A 429 -10.92 -0.21 -1.03
CA PHE A 429 -11.63 -1.37 -0.50
C PHE A 429 -13.03 -1.00 0.00
N ASP A 430 -13.16 0.12 0.74
CA ASP A 430 -14.44 0.74 1.14
C ASP A 430 -15.40 0.85 -0.05
N LEU A 431 -14.96 1.50 -1.14
CA LEU A 431 -15.74 1.63 -2.39
C LEU A 431 -16.22 0.30 -3.02
N ILE A 432 -15.56 -0.82 -2.75
CA ILE A 432 -15.95 -2.14 -3.28
C ILE A 432 -16.71 -3.02 -2.26
N GLY A 433 -17.04 -2.47 -1.10
CA GLY A 433 -17.81 -3.11 -0.03
C GLY A 433 -16.92 -3.80 1.00
N TYR A 434 -16.12 -3.02 1.73
CA TYR A 434 -15.47 -3.40 2.98
C TYR A 434 -15.70 -2.29 4.00
N ASP A 435 -16.66 -2.47 4.91
CA ASP A 435 -17.06 -1.46 5.89
C ASP A 435 -15.85 -1.04 6.76
N LEU A 436 -15.59 0.26 6.89
CA LEU A 436 -14.43 0.74 7.64
C LEU A 436 -14.57 0.48 9.14
N ALA A 437 -13.45 0.09 9.77
CA ALA A 437 -13.35 0.04 11.21
C ALA A 437 -13.50 1.47 11.78
N PRO A 438 -14.28 1.67 12.87
CA PRO A 438 -14.31 2.95 13.57
C PRO A 438 -12.94 3.23 14.18
N ASN A 439 -12.25 4.25 13.67
CA ASN A 439 -10.94 4.67 14.20
C ASN A 439 -11.06 5.83 15.20
N THR A 440 -10.28 5.79 16.29
CA THR A 440 -10.19 6.85 17.31
C THR A 440 -8.82 7.52 17.29
N ALA A 441 -8.69 8.59 16.48
CA ALA A 441 -7.48 9.39 16.33
C ALA A 441 -6.62 9.53 17.62
N PRO A 442 -5.30 9.29 17.55
CA PRO A 442 -4.47 9.06 18.71
C PRO A 442 -4.31 10.32 19.55
N VAL A 443 -3.98 10.14 20.83
CA VAL A 443 -3.75 11.23 21.77
C VAL A 443 -2.26 11.42 22.00
N ALA A 444 -1.75 12.58 21.57
CA ALA A 444 -0.37 12.99 21.76
C ALA A 444 -0.15 13.71 23.10
N SER A 445 0.93 13.38 23.81
CA SER A 445 1.37 14.04 25.05
C SER A 445 2.88 13.92 25.24
N ALA A 446 3.48 14.69 26.14
CA ALA A 446 4.93 14.66 26.38
C ALA A 446 5.29 14.85 27.85
N SER A 447 6.46 14.35 28.25
CA SER A 447 7.00 14.46 29.60
C SER A 447 8.54 14.61 29.57
N PRO A 448 9.14 15.56 30.30
CA PRO A 448 8.48 16.61 31.07
C PRO A 448 7.80 17.66 30.18
N ASN A 449 6.67 18.22 30.64
CA ASN A 449 6.01 19.35 29.99
C ASN A 449 5.38 20.27 31.09
N PRO A 450 5.87 21.50 31.29
CA PRO A 450 7.01 22.10 30.60
C PRO A 450 8.31 21.35 30.90
N ALA A 451 9.18 21.24 29.91
CA ALA A 451 10.56 20.83 30.09
C ALA A 451 11.36 22.00 30.68
N VAL A 452 12.26 21.72 31.63
CA VAL A 452 13.09 22.74 32.28
C VAL A 452 14.53 22.29 32.23
N THR A 453 15.39 23.13 31.66
CA THR A 453 16.84 22.91 31.61
C THR A 453 17.57 24.20 31.92
N ASP A 454 18.86 24.09 32.19
CA ASP A 454 19.76 25.23 32.29
C ASP A 454 20.32 25.55 30.88
N GLU A 455 20.75 26.79 30.62
CA GLU A 455 21.40 27.14 29.35
C GLU A 455 22.62 26.24 29.07
N ASP A 456 22.95 26.07 27.78
CA ASP A 456 23.93 25.12 27.24
C ASP A 456 23.73 23.64 27.64
N THR A 457 22.65 23.30 28.35
CA THR A 457 22.37 21.95 28.85
C THR A 457 21.24 21.32 28.07
N ALA A 458 21.55 20.27 27.30
CA ALA A 458 20.56 19.49 26.58
C ALA A 458 19.66 18.67 27.53
N ILE A 459 18.39 18.52 27.18
CA ILE A 459 17.39 17.75 27.92
C ILE A 459 16.71 16.72 27.01
N GLU A 460 16.52 15.51 27.52
CA GLU A 460 15.71 14.47 26.87
C GLU A 460 14.23 14.65 27.24
N ILE A 461 13.37 14.57 26.24
CA ILE A 461 11.92 14.70 26.38
C ILE A 461 11.28 13.44 25.79
N THR A 462 10.45 12.77 26.57
CA THR A 462 9.65 11.63 26.12
C THR A 462 8.36 12.14 25.48
N LEU A 463 8.15 11.80 24.21
CA LEU A 463 6.88 11.90 23.51
C LEU A 463 6.09 10.61 23.79
N THR A 464 4.78 10.74 23.97
CA THR A 464 3.87 9.62 24.25
C THR A 464 2.64 9.74 23.36
N GLY A 465 2.30 8.65 22.69
CA GLY A 465 1.06 8.47 21.95
C GLY A 465 0.24 7.38 22.61
N THR A 466 -1.06 7.61 22.79
CA THR A 466 -2.01 6.57 23.19
C THR A 466 -3.12 6.46 22.18
N ASP A 467 -3.50 5.23 21.88
CA ASP A 467 -4.49 4.87 20.87
C ASP A 467 -5.56 3.96 21.47
N ALA A 468 -6.78 3.95 20.94
CA ALA A 468 -7.86 3.12 21.50
C ALA A 468 -7.97 1.75 20.80
N GLU A 469 -7.44 1.63 19.59
CA GLU A 469 -7.53 0.48 18.71
C GLU A 469 -6.24 -0.40 18.72
N ASP A 470 -5.17 0.07 19.39
CA ASP A 470 -3.83 -0.58 19.48
C ASP A 470 -3.04 -0.53 18.16
N ASP A 471 -3.30 0.51 17.36
CA ASP A 471 -2.60 0.78 16.11
C ASP A 471 -1.12 1.20 16.33
N ALA A 472 -0.29 0.96 15.32
CA ALA A 472 1.13 1.31 15.35
C ALA A 472 1.34 2.82 15.25
N LEU A 473 2.03 3.44 16.21
CA LEU A 473 2.12 4.89 16.32
C LEU A 473 3.45 5.46 15.81
N THR A 474 3.36 6.46 14.93
CA THR A 474 4.50 7.26 14.46
C THR A 474 4.45 8.68 15.01
N PHE A 475 5.60 9.35 15.16
CA PHE A 475 5.73 10.68 15.77
C PHE A 475 6.39 11.65 14.80
N THR A 476 5.78 12.82 14.60
CA THR A 476 6.29 13.86 13.68
C THR A 476 6.26 15.24 14.33
N VAL A 477 7.39 15.95 14.33
CA VAL A 477 7.46 17.38 14.69
C VAL A 477 6.80 18.20 13.59
N THR A 478 5.80 19.00 13.93
CA THR A 478 5.08 19.89 13.00
C THR A 478 5.62 21.32 13.01
N ASP A 479 6.17 21.75 14.14
CA ASP A 479 6.74 23.09 14.35
C ASP A 479 7.95 22.98 15.29
N GLY A 480 9.07 23.60 14.94
CA GLY A 480 10.33 23.48 15.68
C GLY A 480 10.51 24.55 16.75
N PRO A 481 11.52 24.41 17.64
CA PRO A 481 11.91 25.46 18.58
C PRO A 481 12.49 26.69 17.86
N ASP A 482 12.25 27.88 18.43
CA ASP A 482 12.79 29.17 17.94
C ASP A 482 14.21 29.45 18.47
N HIS A 483 14.60 28.81 19.58
CA HIS A 483 15.81 29.13 20.34
C HIS A 483 16.62 27.89 20.77
N GLY A 484 16.61 26.87 19.91
CA GLY A 484 17.41 25.66 20.08
C GLY A 484 17.24 24.70 18.91
N SER A 485 17.60 23.45 19.13
CA SER A 485 17.50 22.39 18.12
C SER A 485 17.02 21.07 18.72
N LEU A 486 16.34 20.27 17.90
CA LEU A 486 15.89 18.92 18.24
C LEU A 486 16.81 17.88 17.59
N GLY A 487 17.11 16.82 18.34
CA GLY A 487 17.72 15.60 17.82
C GLY A 487 16.74 14.75 17.00
N THR A 488 17.20 13.58 16.54
CA THR A 488 16.31 12.57 15.96
C THR A 488 15.35 12.02 17.00
N ILE A 489 14.07 11.87 16.66
CA ILE A 489 13.12 11.08 17.46
C ILE A 489 13.59 9.62 17.44
N SER A 490 13.56 8.93 18.59
CA SER A 490 13.87 7.50 18.69
C SER A 490 12.84 6.64 17.94
N THR A 491 13.17 5.37 17.68
CA THR A 491 12.15 4.38 17.34
C THR A 491 11.11 4.31 18.46
N PRO A 492 9.80 4.29 18.16
CA PRO A 492 8.75 4.13 19.17
C PRO A 492 8.82 2.77 19.89
N ASP A 493 8.66 2.78 21.20
CA ASP A 493 8.47 1.60 22.06
C ASP A 493 7.01 1.53 22.52
N CYS A 494 6.28 0.51 22.05
CA CYS A 494 4.85 0.31 22.24
C CYS A 494 4.55 -0.77 23.29
N SER A 495 5.11 -0.60 24.49
CA SER A 495 4.98 -1.53 25.62
C SER A 495 4.52 -0.75 26.87
N PRO A 496 3.24 -0.84 27.28
CA PRO A 496 2.22 -1.79 26.86
C PRO A 496 1.53 -1.47 25.52
N THR A 497 0.87 -2.49 24.96
CA THR A 497 -0.17 -2.37 23.92
C THR A 497 -1.09 -1.18 24.21
N ASN A 498 -1.34 -0.36 23.18
CA ASN A 498 -2.08 0.89 23.12
C ASN A 498 -1.34 2.18 23.55
N THR A 499 -0.08 2.07 24.00
CA THR A 499 0.72 3.23 24.41
C THR A 499 2.13 3.12 23.85
N CYS A 500 2.48 4.00 22.92
CA CYS A 500 3.83 4.11 22.37
C CYS A 500 4.58 5.32 22.95
N THR A 501 5.88 5.16 23.15
CA THR A 501 6.77 6.25 23.61
C THR A 501 7.99 6.38 22.72
N ALA A 502 8.43 7.60 22.46
CA ALA A 502 9.68 7.88 21.76
C ALA A 502 10.41 9.04 22.45
N THR A 503 11.74 9.12 22.39
CA THR A 503 12.51 10.24 22.97
C THR A 503 13.03 11.19 21.91
N VAL A 504 13.14 12.47 22.27
CA VAL A 504 13.81 13.50 21.49
C VAL A 504 14.67 14.38 22.42
N THR A 505 15.89 14.69 22.02
CA THR A 505 16.76 15.61 22.77
C THR A 505 16.56 17.04 22.28
N TYR A 506 16.21 17.97 23.17
CA TYR A 506 16.30 19.40 22.91
C TYR A 506 17.65 19.94 23.41
N THR A 507 18.30 20.77 22.60
CA THR A 507 19.52 21.51 22.95
C THR A 507 19.27 23.00 22.75
N PRO A 508 19.34 23.84 23.80
CA PRO A 508 19.25 25.29 23.65
C PRO A 508 20.30 25.85 22.70
N ASP A 509 20.03 27.01 22.10
CA ASP A 509 21.07 27.84 21.51
C ASP A 509 22.06 28.31 22.60
N LEU A 510 23.33 28.50 22.20
CA LEU A 510 24.41 28.94 23.11
C LEU A 510 24.06 30.27 23.79
N ASP A 511 24.24 30.34 25.11
CA ASP A 511 23.92 31.50 25.95
C ASP A 511 22.42 31.93 25.90
N TYR A 512 21.51 31.07 25.40
CA TYR A 512 20.08 31.39 25.39
C TYR A 512 19.40 31.06 26.73
N ASN A 513 18.67 32.04 27.27
CA ASN A 513 17.78 31.85 28.40
C ASN A 513 16.38 32.43 28.11
N GLY A 514 15.32 31.70 28.43
CA GLY A 514 13.94 32.12 28.16
C GLY A 514 12.96 30.97 27.89
N PRO A 515 11.71 31.31 27.49
CA PRO A 515 10.73 30.35 27.04
C PRO A 515 10.91 29.99 25.56
N ASP A 516 10.91 28.70 25.26
CA ASP A 516 10.93 28.13 23.92
C ASP A 516 9.83 27.06 23.82
N SER A 517 9.50 26.57 22.63
CA SER A 517 8.51 25.50 22.48
C SER A 517 8.61 24.83 21.11
N PHE A 518 8.22 23.56 21.04
CA PHE A 518 8.01 22.88 19.76
C PHE A 518 6.68 22.14 19.76
N LYS A 519 6.25 21.69 18.59
CA LYS A 519 5.00 20.95 18.44
C LYS A 519 5.18 19.67 17.66
N PHE A 520 4.35 18.69 17.98
CA PHE A 520 4.35 17.41 17.30
C PHE A 520 2.95 16.81 17.22
N LYS A 521 2.84 15.78 16.39
CA LYS A 521 1.69 14.91 16.26
C LYS A 521 2.10 13.46 16.41
N VAL A 522 1.13 12.64 16.75
CA VAL A 522 1.15 11.18 16.65
C VAL A 522 0.23 10.78 15.51
N ASN A 523 0.58 9.76 14.74
CA ASN A 523 -0.26 9.22 13.67
C ASN A 523 -0.39 7.70 13.88
N ASP A 524 -1.63 7.19 13.85
CA ASP A 524 -2.06 5.80 14.08
C ASP A 524 -2.11 4.98 12.77
N ILE A 525 -1.24 5.31 11.82
CA ILE A 525 -1.25 4.83 10.42
C ILE A 525 -2.55 5.13 9.62
N ILE A 526 -3.53 5.85 10.17
CA ILE A 526 -4.75 6.35 9.48
C ILE A 526 -4.83 7.89 9.55
N VAL A 527 -4.81 8.46 10.75
CA VAL A 527 -5.10 9.86 11.03
C VAL A 527 -4.15 10.46 12.06
N ASP A 528 -3.92 11.75 11.90
CA ASP A 528 -3.16 12.55 12.85
C ASP A 528 -3.94 12.81 14.14
N SER A 529 -3.21 12.76 15.26
CA SER A 529 -3.63 13.34 16.53
C SER A 529 -3.96 14.83 16.42
N ALA A 530 -4.64 15.34 17.45
CA ALA A 530 -4.53 16.75 17.78
C ALA A 530 -3.04 17.13 17.99
N GLU A 531 -2.66 18.33 17.55
CA GLU A 531 -1.29 18.83 17.69
C GLU A 531 -0.98 19.09 19.18
N ALA A 532 0.12 18.52 19.67
CA ALA A 532 0.59 18.67 21.05
C ALA A 532 1.77 19.64 21.10
N THR A 533 1.70 20.61 22.02
CA THR A 533 2.79 21.56 22.32
C THR A 533 3.64 21.06 23.47
N VAL A 534 4.96 21.15 23.32
CA VAL A 534 5.93 20.98 24.41
C VAL A 534 6.50 22.35 24.75
N ASP A 535 6.16 22.87 25.93
CA ASP A 535 6.71 24.12 26.45
C ASP A 535 8.08 23.87 27.08
N ILE A 536 9.05 24.74 26.84
CA ILE A 536 10.42 24.64 27.36
C ILE A 536 10.78 25.92 28.12
N THR A 537 11.43 25.79 29.27
CA THR A 537 12.04 26.90 30.02
C THR A 537 13.54 26.66 30.16
N VAL A 538 14.33 27.56 29.59
CA VAL A 538 15.79 27.56 29.73
C VAL A 538 16.20 28.58 30.79
N ASN A 539 16.77 28.09 31.90
CA ASN A 539 17.22 28.92 33.01
C ASN A 539 18.57 29.57 32.70
N ALA A 540 18.69 30.86 33.02
CA ALA A 540 19.98 31.55 32.96
C ALA A 540 20.95 31.02 34.03
N VAL A 541 22.14 30.61 33.61
CA VAL A 541 23.27 30.23 34.46
C VAL A 541 24.17 31.46 34.62
N PRO A 542 25.07 31.52 35.62
CA PRO A 542 26.00 32.63 35.72
C PRO A 542 27.39 32.32 35.18
N ASP A 543 27.77 32.98 34.09
CA ASP A 543 29.16 32.95 33.61
C ASP A 543 30.12 33.60 34.59
N LEU A 544 31.35 33.10 34.60
CA LEU A 544 32.48 33.72 35.27
C LEU A 544 33.58 34.02 34.25
N THR A 545 33.82 35.30 33.99
CA THR A 545 34.97 35.76 33.19
C THR A 545 36.08 36.29 34.09
N ILE A 546 37.32 35.94 33.78
CA ILE A 546 38.52 36.46 34.44
C ILE A 546 39.19 37.42 33.47
N SER A 547 39.44 38.66 33.90
CA SER A 547 40.18 39.64 33.09
C SER A 547 41.61 39.18 32.83
N ASP A 548 42.07 39.24 31.57
CA ASP A 548 43.46 39.01 31.20
C ASP A 548 44.41 39.96 31.97
N VAL A 549 45.41 39.40 32.66
CA VAL A 549 46.44 40.17 33.37
C VAL A 549 47.78 39.98 32.68
N THR A 550 48.08 40.86 31.72
CA THR A 550 49.42 40.94 31.11
C THR A 550 50.24 42.04 31.78
N GLN A 551 51.06 41.66 32.76
CA GLN A 551 52.15 42.51 33.27
C GLN A 551 53.49 41.79 33.12
N ALA A 552 54.52 42.54 32.70
CA ALA A 552 55.88 42.04 32.67
C ALA A 552 56.47 42.05 34.08
N GLU A 553 56.90 40.89 34.58
CA GLU A 553 57.66 40.83 35.82
C GLU A 553 59.06 41.46 35.63
N GLY A 554 59.30 42.57 36.33
CA GLY A 554 60.66 43.01 36.62
C GLY A 554 61.24 42.16 37.75
N ASN A 555 62.49 41.70 37.62
CA ASN A 555 63.21 40.85 38.60
C ASN A 555 63.54 41.54 39.95
N ALA A 556 62.62 42.34 40.51
CA ALA A 556 62.84 43.19 41.69
C ALA A 556 61.68 43.10 42.70
N GLY A 557 61.44 41.90 43.23
CA GLY A 557 60.54 41.66 44.37
C GLY A 557 59.22 40.98 44.02
N THR A 558 58.34 40.83 45.02
CA THR A 558 57.00 40.25 44.86
C THR A 558 56.03 41.30 44.30
N SER A 559 55.60 41.10 43.06
CA SER A 559 54.56 41.89 42.41
C SER A 559 53.17 41.38 42.80
N SER A 560 52.27 42.26 43.25
CA SER A 560 50.87 41.89 43.46
C SER A 560 50.10 41.94 42.14
N PHE A 561 49.55 40.80 41.72
CA PHE A 561 48.63 40.74 40.59
C PHE A 561 47.19 40.91 41.08
N ILE A 562 46.42 41.76 40.39
CA ILE A 562 44.98 41.91 40.58
C ILE A 562 44.32 41.48 39.27
N PHE A 563 43.48 40.47 39.33
CA PHE A 563 42.53 40.11 38.27
C PHE A 563 41.11 40.40 38.76
N THR A 564 40.24 40.80 37.84
CA THR A 564 38.82 40.97 38.09
C THR A 564 38.10 39.70 37.68
N VAL A 565 37.33 39.12 38.60
CA VAL A 565 36.32 38.10 38.27
C VAL A 565 35.00 38.82 38.06
N THR A 566 34.42 38.71 36.87
CA THR A 566 33.10 39.26 36.55
C THR A 566 32.10 38.13 36.46
N LYS A 567 30.93 38.31 37.10
CA LYS A 567 29.80 37.38 37.01
C LYS A 567 28.73 37.99 36.09
N THR A 568 28.37 37.31 35.00
CA THR A 568 27.26 37.67 34.10
C THR A 568 26.14 36.61 34.17
N GLY A 569 25.20 36.61 33.23
CA GLY A 569 24.13 35.60 33.09
C GLY A 569 22.98 35.65 34.11
N ALA A 570 23.27 35.65 35.41
CA ALA A 570 22.25 35.53 36.46
C ALA A 570 21.28 36.73 36.56
N GLY A 571 20.18 36.69 35.81
CA GLY A 571 19.00 37.53 36.00
C GLY A 571 18.44 37.38 37.43
N ALA A 572 18.23 38.49 38.12
CA ALA A 572 17.66 38.47 39.46
C ALA A 572 16.16 38.11 39.40
N ALA A 573 15.79 36.94 39.91
CA ALA A 573 14.41 36.65 40.27
C ALA A 573 13.96 37.64 41.37
N SER A 574 13.00 38.51 41.02
CA SER A 574 12.47 39.58 41.87
C SER A 574 11.12 39.22 42.49
#